data_AF-A0A9W7KTT9-F1
#
_entry.id   AF-A0A9W7KTT9-F1
#
_cell.length_a   1.000
_cell.length_b   1.000
_cell.length_c   1.000
_cell.angle_alpha   90.00
_cell.angle_beta   90.00
_cell.angle_gamma   90.00
#
_symmetry.space_group_name_H-M   'P 1'
#
loop_
_entity.id
_entity.type
_entity.pdbx_description
1 polymer ?
#
loop_
_entity_poly.entity_id
_entity_poly.type
_entity_poly.pdbx_seq_one_letter_code
_entity_poly.pdbx_strand_id
1 'polypeptide(L)'
;MNALSVPMWYELIDAFKSASRDSDVRVCVLKGEGSHFSSGMDLTVFSEMRAIADEELCPGRKREKVKSSIDFFQASVSSPEECTKPVLCLLHGAVIGGAVDLATACDVRYVHNDALLSVKEIDLAIVADVGTMQRLPHIVGDQRSRELTYTGRTFTGKEAVDYGLALEGFDTFEELEDHVMGVAGVISTKSPLTVRGVKKVAIYTRDHGTEDALQHVAMHNTAHLFSEDLDRAMEGTMKKEEPVFRGN
;
A
#
# COMPACT_ATOMS: atom_id res chain seq x y z
N MET A 1 15.53 8.31 -10.54
CA MET A 1 15.22 7.19 -9.63
C MET A 1 13.89 7.48 -8.93
N ASN A 2 12.77 7.54 -9.70
CA ASN A 2 11.38 7.72 -9.25
C ASN A 2 11.18 8.35 -7.86
N ALA A 3 11.73 9.54 -7.64
CA ALA A 3 11.62 10.23 -6.35
C ALA A 3 10.19 10.77 -6.19
N LEU A 4 9.67 10.72 -4.97
CA LEU A 4 8.35 11.24 -4.62
C LEU A 4 8.43 12.76 -4.55
N SER A 5 8.27 13.39 -5.72
CA SER A 5 8.19 14.83 -5.90
C SER A 5 6.84 15.35 -5.38
N VAL A 6 6.74 16.67 -5.18
CA VAL A 6 5.49 17.31 -4.74
C VAL A 6 4.29 16.94 -5.61
N PRO A 7 4.36 17.02 -6.96
CA PRO A 7 3.26 16.54 -7.82
C PRO A 7 2.89 15.07 -7.58
N MET A 8 3.88 14.19 -7.42
CA MET A 8 3.64 12.75 -7.23
C MET A 8 2.85 12.46 -5.94
N TRP A 9 3.07 13.22 -4.87
CA TRP A 9 2.28 13.09 -3.64
C TRP A 9 0.79 13.41 -3.87
N TYR A 10 0.44 14.39 -4.71
CA TYR A 10 -0.96 14.66 -5.06
C TYR A 10 -1.51 13.58 -5.99
N GLU A 11 -0.73 13.20 -7.01
CA GLU A 11 -1.14 12.23 -8.03
C GLU A 11 -1.41 10.84 -7.46
N LEU A 12 -0.70 10.41 -6.41
CA LEU A 12 -0.98 9.16 -5.70
C LEU A 12 -2.43 9.13 -5.16
N ILE A 13 -2.83 10.20 -4.45
CA ILE A 13 -4.18 10.32 -3.91
C ILE A 13 -5.21 10.28 -5.03
N ASP A 14 -4.98 11.06 -6.09
CA ASP A 14 -5.92 11.18 -7.20
C ASP A 14 -6.04 9.86 -7.98
N ALA A 15 -4.93 9.15 -8.20
CA ALA A 15 -4.92 7.86 -8.89
C ALA A 15 -5.74 6.81 -8.14
N PHE A 16 -5.53 6.65 -6.83
CA PHE A 16 -6.26 5.64 -6.04
C PHE A 16 -7.72 6.04 -5.77
N LYS A 17 -8.03 7.34 -5.68
CA LYS A 17 -9.43 7.82 -5.65
C LYS A 17 -10.13 7.57 -6.98
N SER A 18 -9.45 7.80 -8.11
CA SER A 18 -9.97 7.52 -9.45
C SER A 18 -10.26 6.03 -9.60
N ALA A 19 -9.28 5.17 -9.30
CA ALA A 19 -9.43 3.71 -9.33
C ALA A 19 -10.54 3.21 -8.38
N SER A 20 -10.75 3.88 -7.26
CA SER A 20 -11.85 3.53 -6.35
C SER A 20 -13.23 3.83 -6.94
N ARG A 21 -13.37 4.94 -7.68
CA ARG A 21 -14.63 5.36 -8.31
C ARG A 21 -14.95 4.59 -9.59
N ASP A 22 -13.92 4.12 -10.29
CA ASP A 22 -14.08 3.32 -11.49
C ASP A 22 -14.61 1.91 -11.15
N SER A 23 -15.74 1.55 -11.76
CA SER A 23 -16.37 0.23 -11.58
C SER A 23 -15.67 -0.87 -12.36
N ASP A 24 -14.96 -0.52 -13.43
CA ASP A 24 -14.29 -1.43 -14.35
C ASP A 24 -12.93 -1.86 -13.80
N VAL A 25 -12.33 -1.05 -12.93
CA VAL A 25 -11.13 -1.43 -12.17
C VAL A 25 -11.49 -2.47 -11.11
N ARG A 26 -10.82 -3.62 -11.16
CA ARG A 26 -10.98 -4.73 -10.20
C ARG A 26 -9.84 -4.83 -9.18
N VAL A 27 -8.63 -4.48 -9.59
CA VAL A 27 -7.38 -4.56 -8.81
C VAL A 27 -6.41 -3.53 -9.37
N CYS A 28 -5.56 -2.97 -8.51
CA CYS A 28 -4.50 -2.04 -8.89
C CYS A 28 -3.13 -2.73 -8.78
N VAL A 29 -2.22 -2.38 -9.66
CA VAL A 29 -0.82 -2.81 -9.61
C VAL A 29 0.05 -1.56 -9.56
N LEU A 30 0.88 -1.45 -8.51
CA LEU A 30 1.82 -0.35 -8.31
C LEU A 30 3.24 -0.82 -8.58
N LYS A 31 3.92 -0.16 -9.54
CA LYS A 31 5.32 -0.38 -9.89
C LYS A 31 6.02 0.93 -10.23
N GLY A 32 7.33 0.97 -10.06
CA GLY A 32 8.16 2.06 -10.58
C GLY A 32 8.52 1.87 -12.05
N GLU A 33 8.65 2.97 -12.80
CA GLU A 33 9.17 2.95 -14.16
C GLU A 33 10.70 2.74 -14.17
N GLY A 34 11.21 1.97 -15.13
CA GLY A 34 12.64 1.74 -15.30
C GLY A 34 13.23 0.79 -14.24
N SER A 35 14.50 1.01 -13.89
CA SER A 35 15.31 0.05 -13.11
C SER A 35 15.06 0.09 -11.59
N HIS A 36 14.26 1.01 -11.08
CA HIS A 36 14.02 1.16 -9.65
C HIS A 36 12.55 1.39 -9.36
N PHE A 37 12.08 0.92 -8.22
CA PHE A 37 10.77 1.26 -7.71
C PHE A 37 10.71 2.76 -7.33
N SER A 38 11.45 3.18 -6.30
CA SER A 38 11.54 4.58 -5.87
C SER A 38 12.71 4.83 -4.90
N SER A 39 13.33 6.00 -5.01
CA SER A 39 14.33 6.48 -4.05
C SER A 39 13.74 7.16 -2.80
N GLY A 40 12.40 7.21 -2.68
CA GLY A 40 11.71 7.87 -1.58
C GLY A 40 11.47 9.36 -1.84
N MET A 41 11.32 10.13 -0.76
CA MET A 41 11.00 11.56 -0.82
C MET A 41 12.08 12.35 -1.57
N ASP A 42 11.65 13.21 -2.50
CA ASP A 42 12.56 14.17 -3.12
C ASP A 42 13.01 15.22 -2.07
N LEU A 43 14.31 15.47 -1.95
CA LEU A 43 14.86 16.39 -0.95
C LEU A 43 14.37 17.83 -1.13
N THR A 44 13.89 18.21 -2.32
CA THR A 44 13.27 19.51 -2.57
C THR A 44 12.02 19.74 -1.71
N VAL A 45 11.31 18.68 -1.30
CA VAL A 45 10.15 18.75 -0.41
C VAL A 45 10.48 19.47 0.91
N PHE A 46 11.66 19.25 1.49
CA PHE A 46 12.08 19.94 2.70
C PHE A 46 12.23 21.45 2.50
N SER A 47 12.75 21.86 1.34
CA SER A 47 12.93 23.28 1.03
C SER A 47 11.58 23.98 0.88
N GLU A 48 10.60 23.32 0.27
CA GLU A 48 9.24 23.85 0.12
C GLU A 48 8.50 23.91 1.46
N MET A 49 8.56 22.85 2.27
CA MET A 49 7.99 22.85 3.62
C MET A 49 8.57 23.99 4.47
N ARG A 50 9.89 24.20 4.38
CA ARG A 50 10.56 25.27 5.12
C ARG A 50 10.14 26.65 4.63
N ALA A 51 10.01 26.86 3.32
CA ALA A 51 9.52 28.11 2.76
C ALA A 51 8.10 28.44 3.27
N ILE A 52 7.17 27.49 3.21
CA ILE A 52 5.79 27.64 3.72
C ILE A 52 5.77 27.97 5.22
N ALA A 53 6.66 27.33 5.98
CA ALA A 53 6.78 27.53 7.41
C ALA A 53 7.40 28.90 7.77
N ASP A 54 8.35 29.40 6.97
CA ASP A 54 9.03 30.68 7.21
C ASP A 54 8.17 31.91 6.85
N GLU A 55 7.13 31.76 6.03
CA GLU A 55 6.10 32.80 5.83
C GLU A 55 5.26 33.09 7.08
N GLU A 56 5.23 32.17 8.05
CA GLU A 56 4.44 32.30 9.27
C GLU A 56 5.32 32.71 10.47
N LEU A 57 5.10 33.94 10.94
CA LEU A 57 5.84 34.52 12.05
C LEU A 57 5.42 33.96 13.42
N CYS A 58 4.17 33.51 13.56
CA CYS A 58 3.69 32.93 14.82
C CYS A 58 4.19 31.49 14.97
N PRO A 59 4.98 31.17 16.01
CA PRO A 59 5.52 29.82 16.19
C PRO A 59 4.43 28.72 16.28
N GLY A 60 3.25 29.04 16.81
CA GLY A 60 2.12 28.11 16.89
C GLY A 60 1.59 27.76 15.50
N ARG A 61 1.21 28.77 14.72
CA ARG A 61 0.69 28.58 13.35
C ARG A 61 1.72 27.97 12.41
N LYS A 62 3.01 28.27 12.62
CA LYS A 62 4.11 27.62 11.88
C LYS A 62 4.10 26.11 12.07
N ARG A 63 3.95 25.63 13.32
CA ARG A 63 3.85 24.20 13.63
C ARG A 63 2.58 23.58 13.06
N GLU A 64 1.45 24.29 13.08
CA GLU A 64 0.20 23.82 12.46
C GLU A 64 0.36 23.64 10.95
N LYS A 65 0.98 24.59 10.24
CA LYS A 65 1.29 24.45 8.80
C LYS A 65 2.16 23.22 8.51
N VAL A 66 3.23 23.03 9.27
CA VAL A 66 4.11 21.85 9.12
C VAL A 66 3.33 20.55 9.37
N LYS A 67 2.49 20.51 10.41
CA LYS A 67 1.62 19.36 10.68
C LYS A 67 0.69 19.09 9.49
N SER A 68 0.06 20.11 8.91
CA SER A 68 -0.82 19.92 7.75
C SER A 68 -0.09 19.35 6.54
N SER A 69 1.18 19.72 6.32
CA SER A 69 2.01 19.09 5.27
C SER A 69 2.29 17.61 5.58
N ILE A 70 2.61 17.27 6.84
CA ILE A 70 2.82 15.88 7.25
C ILE A 70 1.52 15.07 7.10
N ASP A 71 0.37 15.61 7.52
CA ASP A 71 -0.94 14.98 7.35
C ASP A 71 -1.23 14.70 5.86
N PHE A 72 -0.84 15.61 4.96
CA PHE A 72 -0.96 15.43 3.52
C PHE A 72 -0.08 14.28 2.99
N PHE A 73 1.19 14.21 3.41
CA PHE A 73 2.06 13.10 3.01
C PHE A 73 1.57 11.76 3.56
N GLN A 74 1.09 11.73 4.82
CA GLN A 74 0.45 10.56 5.41
C GLN A 74 -0.77 10.10 4.61
N ALA A 75 -1.65 11.03 4.20
CA ALA A 75 -2.80 10.72 3.35
C ALA A 75 -2.36 10.18 1.97
N SER A 76 -1.29 10.73 1.41
CA SER A 76 -0.74 10.27 0.14
C SER A 76 -0.17 8.85 0.22
N VAL A 77 0.69 8.56 1.21
CA VAL A 77 1.21 7.21 1.45
C VAL A 77 0.08 6.22 1.77
N SER A 78 -0.96 6.66 2.49
CA SER A 78 -2.08 5.80 2.88
C SER A 78 -3.09 5.54 1.78
N SER A 79 -3.01 6.28 0.66
CA SER A 79 -3.96 6.16 -0.46
C SER A 79 -4.10 4.76 -1.09
N PRO A 80 -3.07 3.88 -1.15
CA PRO A 80 -3.24 2.49 -1.56
C PRO A 80 -4.09 1.67 -0.56
N GLU A 81 -3.91 1.88 0.74
CA GLU A 81 -4.69 1.21 1.79
C GLU A 81 -6.15 1.69 1.76
N GLU A 82 -6.37 2.99 1.56
CA GLU A 82 -7.70 3.60 1.44
C GLU A 82 -8.43 3.25 0.12
N CYS A 83 -7.68 2.81 -0.91
CA CYS A 83 -8.27 2.38 -2.17
C CYS A 83 -9.25 1.23 -1.93
N THR A 84 -10.47 1.35 -2.45
CA THR A 84 -11.48 0.29 -2.33
C THR A 84 -11.05 -1.01 -2.99
N LYS A 85 -10.16 -0.93 -4.00
CA LYS A 85 -9.65 -2.09 -4.75
C LYS A 85 -8.37 -2.62 -4.09
N PRO A 86 -8.06 -3.92 -4.21
CA PRO A 86 -6.76 -4.44 -3.78
C PRO A 86 -5.63 -3.79 -4.58
N VAL A 87 -4.50 -3.55 -3.93
CA VAL A 87 -3.29 -2.97 -4.51
C VAL A 87 -2.12 -3.94 -4.33
N LEU A 88 -1.64 -4.47 -5.45
CA LEU A 88 -0.45 -5.31 -5.51
C LEU A 88 0.76 -4.44 -5.84
N CYS A 89 1.89 -4.65 -5.16
CA CYS A 89 3.09 -3.83 -5.33
C CYS A 89 4.29 -4.67 -5.79
N LEU A 90 4.97 -4.23 -6.84
CA LEU A 90 6.18 -4.84 -7.37
C LEU A 90 7.38 -4.01 -6.91
N LEU A 91 8.23 -4.61 -6.09
CA LEU A 91 9.40 -3.97 -5.52
C LEU A 91 10.65 -4.41 -6.28
N HIS A 92 11.36 -3.46 -6.92
CA HIS A 92 12.57 -3.76 -7.69
C HIS A 92 13.58 -2.62 -7.61
N GLY A 93 14.85 -2.93 -7.88
CA GLY A 93 15.93 -1.95 -7.80
C GLY A 93 15.98 -1.27 -6.44
N ALA A 94 15.86 0.06 -6.39
CA ALA A 94 15.91 0.81 -5.15
C ALA A 94 14.49 1.01 -4.58
N VAL A 95 14.31 0.74 -3.29
CA VAL A 95 13.09 0.95 -2.50
C VAL A 95 13.49 1.63 -1.19
N ILE A 96 13.68 2.94 -1.22
CA ILE A 96 14.34 3.68 -0.13
C ILE A 96 13.36 4.65 0.55
N GLY A 97 13.39 4.71 1.88
CA GLY A 97 12.65 5.66 2.72
C GLY A 97 11.15 5.67 2.44
N GLY A 98 10.63 6.82 1.99
CA GLY A 98 9.24 7.01 1.51
C GLY A 98 8.71 5.93 0.56
N ALA A 99 9.59 5.23 -0.17
CA ALA A 99 9.20 4.09 -0.99
C ALA A 99 8.82 2.85 -0.16
N VAL A 100 9.51 2.59 0.95
CA VAL A 100 9.15 1.56 1.94
C VAL A 100 7.83 1.95 2.61
N ASP A 101 7.66 3.23 2.97
CA ASP A 101 6.38 3.71 3.51
C ASP A 101 5.21 3.36 2.58
N LEU A 102 5.34 3.71 1.30
CA LEU A 102 4.33 3.42 0.27
C LEU A 102 4.12 1.92 0.06
N ALA A 103 5.19 1.12 0.05
CA ALA A 103 5.11 -0.32 -0.07
C ALA A 103 4.32 -0.97 1.08
N THR A 104 4.55 -0.51 2.32
CA THR A 104 3.83 -1.02 3.50
C THR A 104 2.34 -0.70 3.49
N ALA A 105 1.91 0.35 2.78
CA ALA A 105 0.50 0.69 2.61
C ALA A 105 -0.22 -0.14 1.53
N CYS A 106 0.51 -0.87 0.69
CA CYS A 106 -0.09 -1.78 -0.29
C CYS A 106 -0.61 -3.07 0.37
N ASP A 107 -1.58 -3.75 -0.24
CA ASP A 107 -2.17 -4.96 0.35
C ASP A 107 -1.21 -6.16 0.24
N VAL A 108 -0.56 -6.31 -0.91
CA VAL A 108 0.35 -7.42 -1.21
C VAL A 108 1.61 -6.92 -1.88
N ARG A 109 2.76 -7.47 -1.52
CA ARG A 109 4.08 -7.11 -2.06
C ARG A 109 4.78 -8.34 -2.62
N TYR A 110 5.37 -8.18 -3.80
CA TYR A 110 6.28 -9.11 -4.44
C TYR A 110 7.57 -8.36 -4.78
N VAL A 111 8.69 -9.06 -4.82
CA VAL A 111 10.00 -8.38 -4.85
C VAL A 111 10.97 -9.04 -5.82
N HIS A 112 11.80 -8.24 -6.46
CA HIS A 112 13.00 -8.74 -7.13
C HIS A 112 14.03 -9.09 -6.07
N ASN A 113 14.65 -10.27 -6.16
CA ASN A 113 15.57 -10.81 -5.17
C ASN A 113 16.73 -9.88 -4.83
N ASP A 114 17.24 -9.15 -5.82
CA ASP A 114 18.33 -8.16 -5.67
C ASP A 114 17.85 -6.73 -5.42
N ALA A 115 16.56 -6.51 -5.15
CA ALA A 115 16.09 -5.18 -4.73
C ALA A 115 16.81 -4.74 -3.44
N LEU A 116 17.08 -3.45 -3.33
CA LEU A 116 17.74 -2.83 -2.19
C LEU A 116 16.72 -1.95 -1.46
N LEU A 117 16.36 -2.38 -0.26
CA LEU A 117 15.35 -1.76 0.58
C LEU A 117 16.00 -1.13 1.81
N SER A 118 15.47 0.02 2.28
CA SER A 118 16.01 0.71 3.45
C SER A 118 15.01 1.70 4.03
N VAL A 119 14.74 1.64 5.34
CA VAL A 119 14.05 2.72 6.08
C VAL A 119 15.10 3.79 6.39
N LYS A 120 15.23 4.79 5.52
CA LYS A 120 16.43 5.65 5.44
C LYS A 120 16.31 6.95 6.23
N GLU A 121 15.14 7.23 6.78
CA GLU A 121 14.78 8.45 7.49
C GLU A 121 15.74 8.74 8.67
N ILE A 122 16.20 7.69 9.36
CA ILE A 122 17.10 7.81 10.51
C ILE A 122 18.41 8.52 10.17
N ASP A 123 18.96 8.27 8.97
CA ASP A 123 20.21 8.89 8.50
C ASP A 123 20.02 10.36 8.10
N LEU A 124 18.77 10.80 7.91
CA LEU A 124 18.39 12.18 7.64
C LEU A 124 17.95 12.93 8.92
N ALA A 125 18.10 12.31 10.09
CA ALA A 125 17.60 12.82 11.37
C ALA A 125 16.09 13.06 11.39
N ILE A 126 15.34 12.20 10.67
CA ILE A 126 13.89 12.25 10.58
C ILE A 126 13.32 11.01 11.28
N VAL A 127 12.28 11.23 12.08
CA VAL A 127 11.47 10.12 12.58
C VAL A 127 10.58 9.67 11.42
N ALA A 128 10.64 8.40 11.04
CA ALA A 128 9.76 7.86 9.99
C ALA A 128 8.29 8.07 10.39
N ASP A 129 7.62 8.99 9.70
CA ASP A 129 6.35 9.60 10.14
C ASP A 129 5.22 9.50 9.12
N VAL A 130 5.46 8.97 7.92
CA VAL A 130 4.44 8.83 6.87
C VAL A 130 3.83 7.43 6.74
N GLY A 131 4.25 6.46 7.56
CA GLY A 131 3.48 5.23 7.76
C GLY A 131 4.27 3.96 8.11
N THR A 132 5.58 3.89 7.85
CA THR A 132 6.37 2.68 8.09
C THR A 132 6.26 2.21 9.54
N MET A 133 6.38 3.11 10.52
CA MET A 133 6.33 2.70 11.93
C MET A 133 4.95 2.26 12.39
N GLN A 134 3.90 2.64 11.68
CA GLN A 134 2.53 2.22 11.95
C GLN A 134 2.20 0.87 11.30
N ARG A 135 2.84 0.52 10.18
CA ARG A 135 2.50 -0.67 9.38
C ARG A 135 3.54 -1.78 9.46
N LEU A 136 4.83 -1.44 9.38
CA LEU A 136 5.93 -2.41 9.30
C LEU A 136 5.98 -3.39 10.49
N PRO A 137 5.73 -3.00 11.76
CA PRO A 137 5.70 -3.93 12.88
C PRO A 137 4.67 -5.06 12.73
N HIS A 138 3.53 -4.79 12.09
CA HIS A 138 2.49 -5.79 11.82
C HIS A 138 2.84 -6.71 10.64
N ILE A 139 3.81 -6.32 9.81
CA ILE A 139 4.21 -7.06 8.61
C ILE A 139 5.42 -7.95 8.91
N VAL A 140 6.49 -7.39 9.50
CA VAL A 140 7.77 -8.12 9.69
C VAL A 140 8.07 -8.48 11.15
N GLY A 141 7.18 -8.08 12.06
CA GLY A 141 7.36 -8.19 13.51
C GLY A 141 8.07 -6.97 14.13
N ASP A 142 7.71 -6.68 15.39
CA ASP A 142 8.17 -5.48 16.12
C ASP A 142 9.70 -5.39 16.25
N GLN A 143 10.37 -6.47 16.65
CA GLN A 143 11.84 -6.45 16.85
C GLN A 143 12.59 -6.14 15.56
N ARG A 144 12.17 -6.77 14.46
CA ARG A 144 12.80 -6.60 13.15
C ARG A 144 12.52 -5.20 12.59
N SER A 145 11.28 -4.73 12.72
CA SER A 145 10.94 -3.35 12.34
C SER A 145 11.82 -2.34 13.06
N ARG A 146 12.07 -2.51 14.37
CA ARG A 146 12.96 -1.62 15.13
C ARG A 146 14.40 -1.70 14.67
N GLU A 147 14.93 -2.90 14.42
CA GLU A 147 16.31 -3.06 13.92
C GLU A 147 16.49 -2.31 12.60
N LEU A 148 15.62 -2.56 11.61
CA LEU A 148 15.69 -1.94 10.30
C LEU A 148 15.58 -0.41 10.38
N THR A 149 14.70 0.13 11.23
CA THR A 149 14.53 1.58 11.39
C THR A 149 15.67 2.21 12.19
N TYR A 150 16.20 1.55 13.22
CA TYR A 150 17.30 2.10 14.04
C TYR A 150 18.63 2.09 13.31
N THR A 151 18.89 1.07 12.49
CA THR A 151 20.15 0.95 11.77
C THR A 151 20.13 1.66 10.44
N GLY A 152 18.95 1.86 9.84
CA GLY A 152 18.82 2.39 8.48
C GLY A 152 19.56 1.56 7.45
N ARG A 153 19.86 0.29 7.77
CA ARG A 153 20.67 -0.56 6.91
C ARG A 153 19.90 -0.94 5.65
N THR A 154 20.64 -1.16 4.58
CA THR A 154 20.08 -1.76 3.38
C THR A 154 19.91 -3.26 3.59
N PHE A 155 18.80 -3.79 3.10
CA PHE A 155 18.52 -5.22 3.03
C PHE A 155 18.02 -5.58 1.62
N THR A 156 18.21 -6.84 1.26
CA THR A 156 17.91 -7.37 -0.07
C THR A 156 16.43 -7.75 -0.23
N GLY A 157 15.98 -7.95 -1.47
CA GLY A 157 14.67 -8.54 -1.74
C GLY A 157 14.53 -9.95 -1.17
N LYS A 158 15.60 -10.76 -1.19
CA LYS A 158 15.63 -12.09 -0.53
C LYS A 158 15.37 -11.97 0.97
N GLU A 159 16.04 -11.03 1.64
CA GLU A 159 15.77 -10.74 3.04
C GLU A 159 14.34 -10.22 3.25
N ALA A 160 13.82 -9.38 2.36
CA ALA A 160 12.43 -8.90 2.45
C ALA A 160 11.40 -10.04 2.44
N VAL A 161 11.65 -11.12 1.69
CA VAL A 161 10.83 -12.34 1.73
C VAL A 161 10.98 -13.07 3.06
N ASP A 162 12.21 -13.34 3.50
CA ASP A 162 12.49 -13.98 4.82
C ASP A 162 11.85 -13.21 5.99
N TYR A 163 11.78 -11.89 5.85
CA TYR A 163 11.24 -11.01 6.86
C TYR A 163 9.72 -10.94 6.88
N GLY A 164 9.05 -11.44 5.83
CA GLY A 164 7.61 -11.33 5.62
C GLY A 164 7.15 -10.01 5.01
N LEU A 165 8.08 -9.14 4.58
CA LEU A 165 7.73 -7.90 3.89
C LEU A 165 7.16 -8.17 2.50
N ALA A 166 7.72 -9.14 1.76
CA ALA A 166 7.21 -9.59 0.47
C ALA A 166 6.82 -11.06 0.54
N LEU A 167 5.83 -11.48 -0.26
CA LEU A 167 5.37 -12.87 -0.29
C LEU A 167 6.34 -13.78 -1.04
N GLU A 168 6.88 -13.31 -2.15
CA GLU A 168 7.74 -14.09 -3.04
C GLU A 168 8.77 -13.20 -3.74
N GLY A 169 9.93 -13.80 -4.02
CA GLY A 169 11.10 -13.16 -4.61
C GLY A 169 11.44 -13.75 -5.98
N PHE A 170 11.78 -12.90 -6.95
CA PHE A 170 12.03 -13.30 -8.34
C PHE A 170 13.41 -12.82 -8.82
N ASP A 171 14.04 -13.59 -9.71
CA ASP A 171 15.40 -13.28 -10.21
C ASP A 171 15.40 -12.36 -11.42
N THR A 172 14.24 -12.20 -12.10
CA THR A 172 14.06 -11.23 -13.18
C THR A 172 12.83 -10.37 -12.95
N PHE A 173 12.84 -9.16 -13.52
CA PHE A 173 11.68 -8.27 -13.46
C PHE A 173 10.50 -8.80 -14.29
N GLU A 174 10.77 -9.50 -15.39
CA GLU A 174 9.73 -10.10 -16.24
C GLU A 174 8.96 -11.18 -15.49
N GLU A 175 9.66 -12.09 -14.80
CA GLU A 175 9.00 -13.12 -13.96
C GLU A 175 8.18 -12.50 -12.82
N LEU A 176 8.72 -11.47 -12.16
CA LEU A 176 8.00 -10.70 -11.15
C LEU A 176 6.71 -10.10 -11.73
N GLU A 177 6.81 -9.45 -12.88
CA GLU A 177 5.66 -8.80 -13.53
C GLU A 177 4.61 -9.81 -13.97
N ASP A 178 5.01 -10.88 -14.65
CA ASP A 178 4.12 -11.95 -15.10
C ASP A 178 3.38 -12.60 -13.94
N HIS A 179 4.09 -12.88 -12.84
CA HIS A 179 3.47 -13.44 -11.64
C HIS A 179 2.40 -12.49 -11.08
N VAL A 180 2.72 -11.22 -10.88
CA VAL A 180 1.76 -10.26 -10.29
C VAL A 180 0.58 -10.02 -11.22
N MET A 181 0.80 -9.96 -12.54
CA MET A 181 -0.28 -9.84 -13.51
C MET A 181 -1.17 -11.09 -13.53
N GLY A 182 -0.61 -12.28 -13.34
CA GLY A 182 -1.36 -13.52 -13.13
C GLY A 182 -2.26 -13.47 -11.89
N VAL A 183 -1.72 -13.03 -10.75
CA VAL A 183 -2.48 -12.85 -9.50
C VAL A 183 -3.58 -11.80 -9.68
N ALA A 184 -3.28 -10.66 -10.30
CA ALA A 184 -4.25 -9.62 -10.63
C ALA A 184 -5.38 -10.16 -11.53
N GLY A 185 -5.02 -10.95 -12.54
CA GLY A 185 -5.96 -11.67 -13.41
C GLY A 185 -6.93 -12.53 -12.62
N VAL A 186 -6.42 -13.36 -11.69
CA VAL A 186 -7.28 -14.18 -10.83
C VAL A 186 -8.20 -13.32 -9.96
N ILE A 187 -7.70 -12.28 -9.30
CA ILE A 187 -8.51 -11.37 -8.48
C ILE A 187 -9.63 -10.73 -9.31
N SER A 188 -9.35 -10.35 -10.55
CA SER A 188 -10.32 -9.72 -11.44
C SER A 188 -11.51 -10.60 -11.82
N THR A 189 -11.36 -11.93 -11.71
CA THR A 189 -12.46 -12.90 -11.93
C THR A 189 -13.35 -13.10 -10.71
N LYS A 190 -13.04 -12.50 -9.56
CA LYS A 190 -13.82 -12.66 -8.32
C LYS A 190 -14.90 -11.59 -8.20
N SER A 191 -15.87 -11.84 -7.31
CA SER A 191 -16.88 -10.83 -6.99
C SER A 191 -16.20 -9.56 -6.48
N PRO A 192 -16.31 -8.42 -7.19
CA PRO A 192 -15.66 -7.18 -6.80
C PRO A 192 -16.21 -6.65 -5.47
N LEU A 193 -17.50 -6.86 -5.18
CA LEU A 193 -18.10 -6.48 -3.91
C LEU A 193 -17.47 -7.28 -2.75
N THR A 194 -17.33 -8.60 -2.94
CA THR A 194 -16.72 -9.48 -1.94
C THR A 194 -15.25 -9.13 -1.71
N VAL A 195 -14.47 -8.93 -2.77
CA VAL A 195 -13.06 -8.56 -2.67
C VAL A 195 -12.87 -7.23 -1.91
N ARG A 196 -13.68 -6.20 -2.22
CA ARG A 196 -13.68 -4.91 -1.49
C ARG A 196 -14.04 -5.11 -0.02
N GLY A 197 -15.02 -5.96 0.27
CA GLY A 197 -15.44 -6.31 1.63
C GLY A 197 -14.31 -6.98 2.42
N VAL A 198 -13.61 -7.94 1.81
CA VAL A 198 -12.45 -8.63 2.42
C VAL A 198 -11.36 -7.63 2.78
N LYS A 199 -10.97 -6.74 1.86
CA LYS A 199 -9.97 -5.69 2.13
C LYS A 199 -10.38 -4.83 3.32
N LYS A 200 -11.62 -4.34 3.33
CA LYS A 200 -12.12 -3.46 4.40
C LYS A 200 -12.11 -4.14 5.77
N VAL A 201 -12.54 -5.40 5.84
CA VAL A 201 -12.52 -6.20 7.07
C VAL A 201 -11.09 -6.49 7.53
N ALA A 202 -10.19 -6.81 6.61
CA ALA A 202 -8.78 -7.07 6.93
C ALA A 202 -8.09 -5.84 7.56
N ILE A 203 -8.30 -4.65 6.98
CA ILE A 203 -7.78 -3.39 7.53
C ILE A 203 -8.40 -3.12 8.90
N TYR A 204 -9.72 -3.26 9.05
CA TYR A 204 -10.39 -3.05 10.34
C TYR A 204 -9.84 -3.99 11.43
N THR A 205 -9.61 -5.26 11.09
CA THR A 205 -9.11 -6.28 12.02
C THR A 205 -7.71 -5.98 12.55
N ARG A 206 -6.85 -5.30 11.77
CA ARG A 206 -5.49 -4.93 12.20
C ARG A 206 -5.51 -4.09 13.48
N ASP A 207 -6.48 -3.19 13.60
CA ASP A 207 -6.51 -2.13 14.60
C ASP A 207 -7.58 -2.37 15.70
N HIS A 208 -8.29 -3.51 15.66
CA HIS A 208 -9.41 -3.83 16.57
C HIS A 208 -9.31 -5.24 17.15
N GLY A 209 -9.97 -5.47 18.28
CA GLY A 209 -10.06 -6.79 18.91
C GLY A 209 -10.92 -7.77 18.08
N THR A 210 -10.76 -9.07 18.34
CA THR A 210 -11.47 -10.13 17.59
C THR A 210 -12.98 -9.98 17.62
N GLU A 211 -13.58 -9.65 18.78
CA GLU A 211 -15.04 -9.47 18.89
C GLU A 211 -15.53 -8.28 18.05
N ASP A 212 -14.88 -7.12 18.15
CA ASP A 212 -15.23 -5.93 17.37
C ASP A 212 -15.12 -6.22 15.85
N ALA A 213 -14.06 -6.91 15.43
CA ALA A 213 -13.85 -7.31 14.05
C ALA A 213 -14.92 -8.32 13.56
N LEU A 214 -15.35 -9.27 14.40
CA LEU A 214 -16.43 -10.21 14.09
C LEU A 214 -17.78 -9.49 13.90
N GLN A 215 -18.08 -8.49 14.74
CA GLN A 215 -19.30 -7.69 14.56
C GLN A 215 -19.23 -6.83 13.30
N HIS A 216 -18.07 -6.26 13.00
CA HIS A 216 -17.84 -5.49 11.78
C HIS A 216 -18.08 -6.32 10.52
N VAL A 217 -17.51 -7.53 10.44
CA VAL A 217 -17.70 -8.42 9.28
C VAL A 217 -19.13 -8.95 9.19
N ALA A 218 -19.82 -9.19 10.31
CA ALA A 218 -21.23 -9.60 10.30
C ALA A 218 -22.11 -8.53 9.64
N MET A 219 -21.95 -7.26 10.00
CA MET A 219 -22.67 -6.14 9.39
C MET A 219 -22.33 -6.01 7.90
N HIS A 220 -21.05 -6.18 7.53
CA HIS A 220 -20.65 -6.19 6.13
C HIS A 220 -21.33 -7.33 5.35
N ASN A 221 -21.31 -8.56 5.86
CA ASN A 221 -21.92 -9.70 5.20
C ASN A 221 -23.44 -9.56 5.04
N THR A 222 -24.16 -8.94 6.00
CA THR A 222 -25.60 -8.71 5.81
C THR A 222 -25.95 -7.88 4.57
N ALA A 223 -25.04 -7.01 4.12
CA ALA A 223 -25.21 -6.25 2.89
C ALA A 223 -24.85 -7.04 1.61
N HIS A 224 -24.15 -8.18 1.71
CA HIS A 224 -23.59 -8.92 0.56
C HIS A 224 -24.18 -10.32 0.37
N LEU A 225 -24.71 -10.94 1.43
CA LEU A 225 -25.17 -12.34 1.44
C LEU A 225 -26.42 -12.59 0.57
N PHE A 226 -27.03 -11.55 0.01
CA PHE A 226 -28.15 -11.63 -0.93
C PHE A 226 -27.86 -10.84 -2.22
N SER A 227 -26.59 -10.77 -2.63
CA SER A 227 -26.16 -10.14 -3.88
C SER A 227 -26.39 -11.04 -5.09
N GLU A 228 -26.55 -10.45 -6.29
CA GLU A 228 -26.64 -11.23 -7.53
C GLU A 228 -25.36 -12.05 -7.77
N ASP A 229 -24.22 -11.55 -7.31
CA ASP A 229 -22.97 -12.27 -7.37
C ASP A 229 -23.03 -13.60 -6.57
N LEU A 230 -23.72 -13.64 -5.42
CA LEU A 230 -23.90 -14.90 -4.69
C LEU A 230 -24.77 -15.89 -5.47
N ASP A 231 -25.89 -15.43 -6.03
CA ASP A 231 -26.78 -16.27 -6.83
C ASP A 231 -26.03 -16.87 -8.03
N ARG A 232 -25.23 -16.04 -8.72
CA ARG A 232 -24.38 -16.50 -9.83
C ARG A 232 -23.32 -17.50 -9.38
N ALA A 233 -22.70 -17.31 -8.21
CA ALA A 233 -21.76 -18.28 -7.65
C ALA A 233 -22.45 -19.62 -7.38
N MET A 234 -23.66 -19.62 -6.80
CA MET A 234 -24.43 -20.83 -6.55
C MET A 234 -24.80 -21.53 -7.87
N GLU A 235 -25.30 -20.78 -8.86
CA GLU A 235 -25.62 -21.31 -10.18
C GLU A 235 -24.41 -21.92 -10.89
N GLY A 236 -23.29 -21.20 -10.94
CA GLY A 236 -22.05 -21.69 -11.53
C GLY A 236 -21.57 -22.97 -10.86
N THR A 237 -21.64 -23.03 -9.53
CA THR A 237 -21.31 -24.24 -8.76
C THR A 237 -22.22 -25.42 -9.11
N MET A 238 -23.54 -25.19 -9.19
CA MET A 238 -24.50 -26.25 -9.56
C MET A 238 -24.31 -26.73 -11.00
N LYS A 239 -24.00 -25.83 -11.93
CA LYS A 239 -23.80 -26.11 -13.36
C LYS A 239 -22.37 -26.58 -13.70
N LYS A 240 -21.42 -26.46 -12.77
CA LYS A 240 -19.97 -26.64 -12.98
C LYS A 240 -19.40 -25.70 -14.05
N GLU A 241 -19.85 -24.45 -14.01
CA GLU A 241 -19.43 -23.36 -14.90
C GLU A 241 -18.80 -22.24 -14.07
N GLU A 242 -17.87 -21.50 -14.67
CA GLU A 242 -17.25 -20.35 -14.02
C GLU A 242 -18.25 -19.17 -13.96
N PRO A 243 -18.54 -18.62 -12.77
CA PRO A 243 -19.49 -17.52 -12.63
C PRO A 243 -18.94 -16.20 -13.17
N VAL A 244 -19.80 -15.40 -13.80
CA VAL A 244 -19.46 -14.04 -14.25
C VAL A 244 -20.00 -13.02 -13.26
N PHE A 245 -19.13 -12.46 -12.41
CA PHE A 245 -19.50 -11.47 -11.42
C PHE A 245 -19.56 -10.05 -11.99
N ARG A 246 -20.56 -9.28 -11.57
CA ARG A 246 -20.72 -7.87 -12.00
C ARG A 246 -20.54 -6.89 -10.85
N GLY A 247 -20.74 -7.33 -9.61
CA GLY A 247 -20.63 -6.45 -8.45
C GLY A 247 -21.85 -5.57 -8.21
N ASN A 248 -23.03 -6.10 -8.53
CA ASN A 248 -24.34 -5.51 -8.30
C ASN A 248 -25.24 -6.47 -7.52
#